data_AF-A0A5K1HT46-F1
#
_entry.id   AF-A0A5K1HT46-F1
#
_cell.length_a   1.000
_cell.length_b   1.000
_cell.length_c   1.000
_cell.angle_alpha   90.00
_cell.angle_beta   90.00
_cell.angle_gamma   90.00
#
_symmetry.space_group_name_H-M   'P 1'
#
loop_
_entity.id
_entity.type
_entity.pdbx_description
1 polymer ?
#
loop_
_entity_poly.entity_id
_entity_poly.type
_entity_poly.pdbx_seq_one_letter_code
_entity_poly.pdbx_strand_id
1 'polypeptide(L)' 'GQIFLSADLFNAGIRPAINVGISVSRVGSAAQIKAMKQVAGKLKLELAQFA' A
#
# COMPACT_ATOMS: atom_id res chain seq x y z
N GLY A 1 7.45 -10.62 0.58
CA GLY A 1 7.15 -9.21 0.90
C GLY A 1 6.63 -9.16 2.31
N GLN A 2 6.26 -7.98 2.78
CA GLN A 2 5.73 -7.76 4.12
C GLN A 2 4.58 -6.75 4.07
N ILE A 3 3.62 -6.93 4.97
CA ILE A 3 2.58 -5.95 5.30
C ILE A 3 2.89 -5.50 6.72
N PHE A 4 3.29 -4.23 6.86
CA PHE A 4 3.62 -3.63 8.14
C PHE A 4 2.42 -2.83 8.66
N LEU A 5 2.05 -3.08 9.92
CA LEU A 5 0.98 -2.36 10.60
C LEU A 5 1.61 -1.37 11.59
N SER A 6 1.25 -0.09 11.50
CA SER A 6 1.75 0.95 12.41
C SER A 6 0.73 1.27 13.49
N ALA A 7 1.18 1.35 14.75
CA ALA A 7 0.34 1.76 15.87
C ALA A 7 -0.18 3.20 15.70
N ASP A 8 0.64 4.10 15.16
CA ASP A 8 0.27 5.50 14.93
C ASP A 8 -0.90 5.63 13.93
N LEU A 9 -0.89 4.84 12.85
CA LEU A 9 -1.98 4.81 11.88
C LEU A 9 -3.27 4.25 12.48
N PHE A 10 -3.16 3.23 13.34
CA PHE A 10 -4.30 2.67 14.04
C PHE A 10 -4.93 3.67 15.03
N ASN A 11 -4.09 4.41 15.76
CA ASN A 11 -4.51 5.45 16.70
C ASN A 11 -5.07 6.68 15.98
N ALA A 12 -4.61 6.98 14.76
CA ALA A 12 -5.18 7.99 13.87
C ALA A 12 -6.50 7.56 13.20
N GLY A 13 -7.01 6.37 13.50
CA GLY A 13 -8.28 5.87 12.99
C GLY A 13 -8.22 5.22 11.61
N ILE A 14 -7.04 5.10 10.99
CA ILE A 14 -6.87 4.44 9.69
C ILE A 14 -6.87 2.93 9.91
N ARG A 15 -7.92 2.27 9.41
CA ARG A 15 -8.13 0.82 9.54
C ARG A 15 -8.48 0.23 8.18
N PRO A 16 -7.67 -0.71 7.64
CA PRO A 16 -6.51 -1.34 8.27
C PRO A 16 -5.29 -0.41 8.34
N ALA A 17 -4.53 -0.50 9.45
CA ALA A 17 -3.42 0.40 9.78
C ALA A 17 -2.11 0.09 9.01
N ILE A 18 -2.22 -0.10 7.69
CA ILE A 18 -1.12 -0.54 6.84
C ILE A 18 -0.23 0.64 6.49
N ASN A 19 1.06 0.52 6.81
CA ASN A 19 2.05 1.49 6.40
C ASN A 19 2.52 1.22 4.97
N VAL A 20 2.10 2.05 4.03
CA VAL A 20 2.37 1.89 2.60
C VAL A 20 3.86 2.07 2.25
N GLY A 21 4.62 2.86 3.02
CA GLY A 21 6.03 3.14 2.75
C GLY A 21 6.97 1.95 3.04
N ILE A 22 6.70 1.21 4.13
CA ILE A 22 7.53 0.07 4.57
C ILE A 22 6.99 -1.28 4.09
N SER A 23 5.71 -1.34 3.72
CA SER A 23 5.07 -2.54 3.19
C SER A 23 5.46 -2.76 1.74
N VAL A 24 6.01 -3.92 1.42
CA VAL A 24 6.41 -4.26 0.04
C VAL A 24 5.93 -5.64 -0.37
N SER A 25 5.52 -5.78 -1.62
CA SER A 25 5.30 -7.08 -2.26
C SER A 25 6.46 -7.37 -3.20
N ARG A 26 7.11 -8.53 -3.03
CA ARG A 26 8.21 -8.96 -3.91
C ARG A 26 7.72 -9.40 -5.30
N VAL A 27 6.44 -9.76 -5.42
CA VAL A 27 5.81 -10.17 -6.70
C VAL A 27 5.17 -8.95 -7.39
N GLY A 28 4.64 -8.02 -6.61
CA GLY A 28 4.10 -6.76 -7.12
C GLY A 28 2.93 -6.95 -8.10
N SER A 29 2.98 -6.20 -9.20
CA SER A 29 1.90 -6.13 -10.21
C SER A 29 1.68 -7.43 -11.00
N ALA A 30 2.60 -8.40 -10.94
CA ALA A 30 2.46 -9.68 -11.62
C ALA A 30 1.37 -10.57 -11.00
N ALA A 31 1.06 -10.38 -9.72
CA ALA A 31 0.01 -11.10 -9.01
C ALA A 31 -1.37 -10.39 -9.05
N GLN A 32 -1.48 -9.23 -9.71
CA GLN A 32 -2.70 -8.44 -9.74
C GLN A 32 -3.54 -8.73 -10.98
N ILE A 33 -4.88 -8.73 -10.81
CA ILE A 33 -5.82 -8.74 -11.93
C ILE A 33 -5.65 -7.48 -12.81
N LYS A 34 -5.88 -7.61 -14.13
CA LYS A 34 -5.65 -6.53 -15.10
C LYS A 34 -6.34 -5.21 -14.71
N ALA A 35 -7.59 -5.27 -14.25
CA ALA A 35 -8.35 -4.10 -13.82
C ALA A 35 -7.68 -3.39 -12.62
N MET A 36 -7.24 -4.14 -11.61
CA MET A 36 -6.57 -3.57 -10.44
C MET A 36 -5.21 -2.95 -10.81
N LYS A 37 -4.46 -3.57 -11.73
CA LYS A 37 -3.16 -3.06 -12.18
C LYS A 37 -3.27 -1.66 -12.82
N GLN A 38 -4.35 -1.37 -13.54
CA GLN A 38 -4.55 -0.07 -14.20
C GLN A 38 -4.73 1.08 -13.19
N VAL A 39 -5.42 0.83 -12.08
CA VAL A 39 -5.75 1.84 -11.07
C VAL A 39 -4.72 1.91 -9.94
N ALA A 40 -4.19 0.76 -9.50
CA ALA A 40 -3.30 0.69 -8.34
C ALA A 40 -1.92 1.30 -8.58
N GLY A 41 -1.45 1.37 -9.83
CA GLY A 41 -0.14 1.94 -10.17
C GLY A 41 -0.06 3.45 -9.88
N LYS A 42 -1.08 4.21 -10.29
CA LYS A 42 -1.16 5.66 -10.03
C LYS A 42 -1.37 5.97 -8.55
N LEU A 43 -2.30 5.24 -7.93
CA LEU A 43 -2.62 5.41 -6.50
C LEU A 43 -1.39 5.19 -5.61
N LYS A 44 -0.57 4.17 -5.92
CA LYS A 44 0.67 3.90 -5.17
C LYS A 44 1.70 5.02 -5.32
N LEU A 45 1.83 5.61 -6.51
CA LEU A 45 2.73 6.74 -6.77
C LEU A 45 2.30 7.99 -6.00
N GLU A 46 1.01 8.31 -6.02
CA GLU A 46 0.46 9.46 -5.29
C GLU A 46 0.63 9.29 -3.77
N LEU A 47 0.34 8.10 -3.23
CA LEU A 47 0.53 7.82 -1.80
C LEU A 47 2.00 7.78 -1.38
N ALA A 48 2.92 7.41 -2.28
CA ALA A 48 4.35 7.45 -2.01
C ALA A 48 4.93 8.87 -2.03
N GLN A 49 4.31 9.80 -2.78
CA GLN A 49 4.70 11.21 -2.81
C GLN A 49 4.10 12.03 -1.66
N PHE A 50 3.01 11.56 -1.06
CA PHE A 50 2.36 12.21 0.09
C PHE A 50 3.07 11.93 1.42
N ALA A 51 3.90 10.88 1.48
CA ALA A 51 4.60 10.42 2.68
C ALA A 51 5.97 11.09 2.89
#